data_AF-A0AB74M7M1-F1
#
_entry.id   AF-A0AB74M7M1-F1
#
_cell.length_a   1.000
_cell.length_b   1.000
_cell.length_c   1.000
_cell.angle_alpha   90.00
_cell.angle_beta   90.00
_cell.angle_gamma   90.00
#
_symmetry.space_group_name_H-M   'P 1'
#
loop_
_entity.id
_entity.type
_entity.pdbx_description
1 polymer ?
#
loop_
_entity_poly.entity_id
_entity_poly.type
_entity_poly.pdbx_seq_one_letter_code
_entity_poly.pdbx_strand_id
1 'polypeptide(L)' 'MLTTQKRKFALALMSGKNKTASAIAAGYSAKTARVKGSQLAKDPEVLAFIARKQCETVEVDEVPVYRQKKSEQEDK' A
#
# COMPACT_ATOMS: atom_id res chain seq x y z
N MET A 1 -11.07 11.44 5.13
CA MET A 1 -12.01 10.39 5.58
C MET A 1 -11.63 9.09 4.89
N LEU A 2 -11.38 8.02 5.65
CA LEU A 2 -10.87 6.77 5.08
C LEU A 2 -11.94 6.03 4.27
N THR A 3 -11.83 6.11 2.94
CA THR A 3 -12.78 5.48 2.01
C THR A 3 -12.66 3.96 2.02
N THR A 4 -13.71 3.27 1.58
CA THR A 4 -13.72 1.81 1.48
C THR A 4 -12.63 1.27 0.54
N GLN A 5 -12.31 2.00 -0.54
CA GLN A 5 -11.24 1.63 -1.47
C GLN A 5 -9.86 1.69 -0.81
N LYS A 6 -9.57 2.74 -0.01
CA LYS A 6 -8.30 2.85 0.73
C LYS A 6 -8.10 1.71 1.73
N ARG A 7 -9.19 1.29 2.39
CA ARG A 7 -9.17 0.12 3.29
C ARG A 7 -8.87 -1.18 2.54
N LYS A 8 -9.57 -1.44 1.43
CA LYS A 8 -9.33 -2.63 0.59
C LYS A 8 -7.89 -2.67 0.07
N PHE A 9 -7.36 -1.51 -0.35
CA PHE A 9 -5.97 -1.38 -0.78
C PHE A 9 -4.98 -1.71 0.35
N ALA A 10 -5.19 -1.14 1.53
CA ALA A 10 -4.34 -1.40 2.69
C ALA A 10 -4.36 -2.88 3.11
N LEU A 11 -5.53 -3.52 3.14
CA LEU A 11 -5.68 -4.94 3.45
C LEU A 11 -4.96 -5.82 2.41
N ALA A 12 -5.06 -5.47 1.13
CA ALA A 12 -4.36 -6.17 0.06
C ALA A 12 -2.83 -6.02 0.18
N LEU A 13 -2.34 -4.82 0.53
CA LEU A 13 -0.92 -4.60 0.83
C LEU A 13 -0.44 -5.41 2.04
N MET A 14 -1.21 -5.43 3.13
CA MET A 14 -0.89 -6.24 4.32
C MET A 14 -0.87 -7.73 4.02
N SER A 15 -1.64 -8.19 3.03
CA SER A 15 -1.62 -9.58 2.54
C SER A 15 -0.38 -9.93 1.70
N GLY A 16 0.59 -9.02 1.56
CA GLY A 16 1.81 -9.23 0.78
C GLY A 16 1.66 -9.00 -0.72
N LYS A 17 0.56 -8.41 -1.20
CA LYS A 17 0.37 -8.11 -2.63
C LYS A 17 1.15 -6.86 -3.03
N ASN A 18 1.62 -6.82 -4.28
CA ASN A 18 2.26 -5.64 -4.87
C ASN A 18 1.30 -4.45 -4.92
N LYS A 19 1.84 -3.22 -4.80
CA LYS A 19 1.06 -1.96 -4.82
C LYS A 19 0.07 -1.89 -6.00
N THR A 20 0.51 -2.28 -7.20
CA THR A 20 -0.38 -2.32 -8.38
C THR A 20 -1.49 -3.36 -8.23
N ALA A 21 -1.16 -4.58 -7.81
CA ALA A 21 -2.13 -5.65 -7.59
C ALA A 21 -3.13 -5.30 -6.46
N SER A 22 -2.67 -4.63 -5.41
CA SER A 22 -3.50 -4.14 -4.31
C SER A 22 -4.47 -3.06 -4.78
N ALA A 23 -4.06 -2.18 -5.69
CA ALA A 23 -4.95 -1.20 -6.29
C ALA A 23 -6.01 -1.86 -7.19
N ILE A 24 -5.64 -2.86 -7.98
CA ILE A 24 -6.59 -3.65 -8.77
C ILE A 24 -7.60 -4.36 -7.86
N ALA A 25 -7.13 -5.01 -6.80
CA ALA A 25 -7.98 -5.67 -5.81
C ALA A 25 -8.91 -4.69 -5.06
N ALA A 26 -8.51 -3.42 -4.91
CA ALA A 26 -9.33 -2.37 -4.34
C ALA A 26 -10.40 -1.81 -5.30
N GLY A 27 -10.37 -2.21 -6.59
CA GLY A 27 -11.32 -1.78 -7.62
C GLY A 27 -10.83 -0.63 -8.51
N TYR A 28 -9.53 -0.29 -8.48
CA TYR A 28 -8.95 0.63 -9.44
C TYR A 28 -8.69 -0.06 -10.78
N SER A 29 -8.90 0.66 -11.88
CA SER A 29 -8.62 0.12 -13.22
C SER A 29 -7.15 -0.27 -13.37
N ALA A 30 -6.85 -1.36 -14.08
CA ALA A 30 -5.47 -1.79 -14.31
C ALA A 30 -4.60 -0.69 -14.96
N LYS A 31 -5.19 0.13 -15.85
CA LYS A 31 -4.52 1.25 -16.52
C LYS A 31 -4.00 2.30 -15.52
N THR A 32 -4.74 2.57 -14.44
CA THR A 32 -4.39 3.59 -13.45
C THR A 32 -3.84 3.00 -12.15
N ALA A 33 -3.93 1.69 -11.95
CA ALA A 33 -3.54 0.99 -10.74
C ALA A 33 -2.06 1.19 -10.37
N ARG A 34 -1.17 1.30 -11.36
CA ARG A 34 0.25 1.57 -11.10
C ARG A 34 0.46 2.94 -10.45
N VAL A 35 -0.13 3.98 -11.04
CA VAL A 35 -0.01 5.37 -10.56
C VAL A 35 -0.75 5.53 -9.23
N LYS A 36 -2.01 5.05 -9.16
CA LYS A 36 -2.84 5.10 -7.95
C LYS A 36 -2.27 4.27 -6.83
N GLY A 37 -1.74 3.08 -7.10
CA GLY A 37 -1.08 2.25 -6.09
C GLY A 37 0.16 2.92 -5.50
N SER A 38 0.96 3.61 -6.31
CA SER A 38 2.09 4.41 -5.82
C SER A 38 1.64 5.59 -4.97
N GLN A 39 0.57 6.30 -5.38
CA GLN A 39 -0.01 7.40 -4.62
C GLN A 39 -0.57 6.92 -3.27
N LEU A 40 -1.41 5.88 -3.28
CA LEU A 40 -2.05 5.31 -2.09
C LEU A 40 -1.03 4.70 -1.11
N ALA A 41 0.09 4.16 -1.60
CA ALA A 41 1.15 3.65 -0.73
C ALA A 41 1.84 4.77 0.08
N LYS A 42 1.69 6.04 -0.33
CA LYS A 42 2.24 7.21 0.34
C LYS A 42 1.18 8.02 1.07
N ASP A 43 -0.09 7.67 0.92
CA ASP A 43 -1.19 8.40 1.52
C ASP A 43 -1.12 8.25 3.06
N PRO A 44 -1.17 9.36 3.82
CA PRO A 44 -1.08 9.31 5.27
C PRO A 44 -2.24 8.53 5.90
N GLU A 45 -3.43 8.54 5.28
CA GLU A 45 -4.58 7.77 5.75
C GLU A 45 -4.38 6.25 5.61
N VAL A 46 -3.72 5.81 4.54
CA VAL A 46 -3.43 4.39 4.29
C VAL A 46 -2.33 3.92 5.24
N LEU A 47 -1.27 4.72 5.39
CA LEU A 47 -0.20 4.45 6.33
C LEU A 47 -0.71 4.40 7.78
N ALA A 48 -1.55 5.36 8.19
CA ALA A 48 -2.16 5.34 9.52
C ALA A 48 -3.06 4.12 9.73
N PHE A 49 -3.77 3.64 8.70
CA PHE A 49 -4.59 2.44 8.81
C PHE A 49 -3.74 1.17 8.96
N ILE A 50 -2.66 1.05 8.17
CA ILE A 50 -1.72 -0.08 8.26
C ILE A 50 -1.02 -0.05 9.63
N ALA A 51 -0.53 1.10 10.07
CA ALA A 51 0.13 1.28 11.37
C ALA A 51 -0.81 0.95 12.53
N ARG A 52 -2.07 1.40 12.50
CA ARG A 52 -3.09 1.04 13.51
C ARG A 52 -3.32 -0.46 13.55
N LYS A 53 -3.38 -1.13 12.39
CA LYS A 53 -3.61 -2.57 12.31
C LYS A 53 -2.39 -3.41 12.71
N GLN A 54 -1.18 -2.89 12.50
CA GLN A 54 0.06 -3.51 12.95
C GLN A 54 0.30 -3.31 14.46
N CYS A 55 -0.06 -2.15 15.01
CA CYS A 55 0.07 -1.83 16.43
C CYS A 55 -0.89 -2.67 17.30
N GLU A 56 -2.05 -3.06 16.78
CA GLU A 56 -2.93 -4.06 17.40
C GLU A 56 -2.27 -5.46 17.47
N THR A 57 -1.21 -5.68 16.70
CA THR A 57 -0.48 -6.95 16.58
C THR A 57 0.98 -6.87 17.04
N VAL A 58 1.30 -6.08 18.08
CA VAL A 58 2.60 -5.99 18.79
C VAL A 58 3.39 -4.70 18.47
N GLU A 59 3.75 -4.01 19.56
CA GLU A 59 4.77 -2.98 19.71
C GLU A 59 6.02 -3.24 18.83
N VAL A 60 6.21 -2.48 17.75
CA VAL A 60 7.53 -2.33 17.14
C VAL A 60 7.67 -0.89 16.65
N ASP A 61 8.45 -0.11 17.42
CA ASP A 61 9.14 1.08 16.95
C ASP A 61 9.88 0.75 15.64
N GLU A 62 9.48 1.35 14.53
CA GLU A 62 10.46 1.78 13.53
C GLU A 62 9.86 2.77 12.53
N VAL A 63 10.48 3.95 12.56
CA VAL A 63 10.29 5.10 11.69
C VAL A 63 10.25 4.65 10.21
N PRO A 64 9.29 5.11 9.38
CA PRO A 64 9.31 4.76 7.97
C PRO A 64 10.51 5.44 7.30
N VAL A 65 11.61 4.71 7.18
CA VAL A 65 12.79 5.06 6.41
C VAL A 65 12.37 5.16 4.95
N TYR A 66 12.05 6.39 4.52
CA TYR A 66 11.97 6.75 3.11
C TYR A 66 13.39 6.73 2.54
N ARG A 67 13.89 5.55 2.13
CA ARG A 67 15.22 5.44 1.51
C ARG A 67 15.23 4.61 0.23
N GLN A 68 15.31 5.38 -0.86
CA GLN A 68 16.16 5.24 -2.04
C GLN A 68 16.13 3.94 -2.88
N LYS A 69 15.76 4.16 -4.15
CA LYS A 69 16.36 3.64 -5.41
C LYS A 69 16.42 2.11 -5.68
N LYS A 70 15.77 1.79 -6.83
CA LYS A 70 16.24 0.95 -7.96
C LYS A 70 16.09 -0.58 -7.86
N SER A 71 15.27 -1.13 -8.78
CA SER A 71 15.40 -2.40 -9.52
C SER A 71 14.07 -2.60 -10.29
N GLU A 72 14.02 -2.44 -11.61
CA GLU A 72 14.29 -3.49 -12.60
C GLU A 72 13.53 -4.78 -12.30
N GLN A 73 12.49 -5.04 -13.07
CA GLN A 73 12.06 -6.40 -13.39
C GLN A 73 11.39 -6.37 -14.76
N GLU A 74 12.25 -6.57 -15.75
CA GLU A 74 12.04 -7.40 -16.93
C GLU A 74 11.08 -8.57 -16.67
N ASP A 75 10.16 -8.78 -17.59
CA ASP A 75 9.57 -10.09 -17.92
C ASP A 75 8.89 -9.90 -19.29
N LYS A 76 9.17 -10.63 -20.37
CA LYS A 76 10.20 -11.58 -20.81
C LYS A 76 10.03 -11.66 -22.34
#